data_AF-E2ASG8-F1
#
_entry.id   AF-E2ASG8-F1
#
_cell.length_a   1.000
_cell.length_b   1.000
_cell.length_c   1.000
_cell.angle_alpha   90.00
_cell.angle_beta   90.00
_cell.angle_gamma   90.00
#
_symmetry.space_group_name_H-M   'P 1'
#
loop_
_entity.id
_entity.type
_entity.pdbx_description
1 polymer ?
#
loop_
_entity_poly.entity_id
_entity_poly.type
_entity_poly.pdbx_seq_one_letter_code
_entity_poly.pdbx_strand_id
1 'polypeptide(L)'
;MARQRKSTFSIGSLMLTSKQEDLCYYEDMTETELQQTLENIARSNLLLKLENDVFERYLARRDPENLQTIAQILETAKRVQKIAPQSHSHVSPVMSVSGSFMNVRDGDTESVVSIQSGSQRVTPSLLTSRTPRVGTKITYACRIEMVNTEIRELQKELIKLEQMSTKKIKYMRAQIEENEMSIRETCKTREEFEEKVIEKGIDSITGKIPAEKFIRFIEEWLKTIDSTIEQIRLKMTTIKSQIRKVKLQLQHRKELGEALRPVDFEQLNIENQVCIREIDKKNRYLLEMKKIVGRHSIALTKHKEKLNSLMSIVNDIRSKIAFKKQEIVKLQSEKVAMQVEIKKAEKQLQSVMALMDDFDVPDVIDFIKIRIELQELRKIHKQLSRQRNIQRIKFNSNR
;
A
#
# COMPACT_ATOMS: atom_id res chain seq x y z
N MET A 1 -18.57 39.64 32.98
CA MET A 1 -18.09 38.90 31.79
C MET A 1 -19.30 38.50 30.95
N ALA A 2 -19.65 39.34 29.98
CA ALA A 2 -20.90 39.24 29.24
C ALA A 2 -20.75 38.37 27.99
N ARG A 3 -21.62 37.36 27.88
CA ARG A 3 -21.74 36.42 26.77
C ARG A 3 -22.23 37.13 25.51
N GLN A 4 -21.44 37.09 24.44
CA GLN A 4 -21.88 37.44 23.09
C GLN A 4 -22.89 36.40 22.58
N ARG A 5 -24.14 36.81 22.37
CA ARG A 5 -25.12 36.08 21.54
C ARG A 5 -24.84 36.42 20.08
N LYS A 6 -24.39 35.42 19.32
CA LYS A 6 -24.33 35.47 17.85
C LYS A 6 -25.76 35.30 17.32
N SER A 7 -26.31 36.31 16.64
CA SER A 7 -27.55 36.18 15.89
C SER A 7 -27.24 35.65 14.49
N THR A 8 -27.72 34.44 14.22
CA THR A 8 -27.79 33.84 12.89
C THR A 8 -29.02 34.39 12.18
N PHE A 9 -28.86 35.19 11.13
CA PHE A 9 -29.97 35.56 10.25
C PHE A 9 -30.07 34.58 9.08
N SER A 10 -31.17 33.84 9.09
CA SER A 10 -31.63 32.90 8.08
C SER A 10 -32.09 33.68 6.83
N ILE A 11 -31.50 33.37 5.67
CA ILE A 11 -31.97 33.88 4.37
C ILE A 11 -33.10 32.94 3.92
N GLY A 12 -34.31 33.24 4.41
CA GLY A 12 -35.54 32.68 3.91
C GLY A 12 -35.95 33.36 2.60
N SER A 13 -36.28 32.53 1.61
CA SER A 13 -36.86 32.89 0.31
C SER A 13 -37.99 33.93 0.45
N LEU A 14 -37.75 35.18 0.05
CA LEU A 14 -38.83 36.17 -0.09
C LEU A 14 -39.61 35.87 -1.37
N MET A 15 -40.80 35.31 -1.19
CA MET A 15 -41.79 35.13 -2.25
C MET A 15 -42.21 36.48 -2.82
N LEU A 16 -42.48 36.48 -4.13
CA LEU A 16 -43.23 37.52 -4.82
C LEU A 16 -44.65 37.61 -4.23
N THR A 17 -44.90 38.56 -3.32
CA THR A 17 -46.25 38.97 -2.95
C THR A 17 -46.33 40.49 -2.76
N SER A 18 -47.32 41.08 -3.42
CA SER A 18 -47.94 42.39 -3.14
C SER A 18 -47.10 43.67 -3.24
N LYS A 19 -47.18 44.35 -4.40
CA LYS A 19 -46.67 45.73 -4.60
C LYS A 19 -47.36 46.82 -3.77
N GLN A 20 -48.37 46.46 -2.96
CA GLN A 20 -49.17 47.43 -2.21
C GLN A 20 -48.77 47.52 -0.72
N GLU A 21 -48.10 46.50 -0.18
CA GLU A 21 -47.55 46.53 1.18
C GLU A 21 -46.19 47.26 1.24
N ASP A 22 -45.45 47.29 0.13
CA ASP A 22 -44.15 47.97 0.06
C ASP A 22 -44.24 49.51 0.21
N LEU A 23 -45.35 50.14 -0.20
CA LEU A 23 -45.47 51.61 -0.10
C LEU A 23 -45.67 52.11 1.33
N CYS A 24 -46.43 51.40 2.17
CA CYS A 24 -46.60 51.79 3.59
C CYS A 24 -45.34 51.55 4.42
N TYR A 25 -44.46 50.64 4.01
CA TYR A 25 -43.25 50.29 4.77
C TYR A 25 -42.20 51.41 4.78
N TYR A 26 -42.19 52.30 3.78
CA TYR A 26 -41.22 53.40 3.69
C TYR A 26 -41.70 54.71 4.33
N GLU A 27 -43.01 54.85 4.59
CA GLU A 27 -43.59 56.06 5.22
C GLU A 27 -43.35 56.12 6.74
N ASP A 28 -43.21 54.96 7.40
CA ASP A 28 -42.98 54.84 8.85
C ASP A 28 -41.49 54.77 9.25
N MET A 29 -40.57 54.76 8.28
CA MET A 29 -39.12 54.62 8.51
C MET A 29 -38.47 55.97 8.81
N THR A 30 -37.57 56.00 9.79
CA THR A 30 -36.80 57.22 10.08
C THR A 30 -35.86 57.56 8.91
N GLU A 31 -35.52 58.85 8.74
CA GLU A 31 -34.67 59.33 7.63
C GLU A 31 -33.33 58.56 7.53
N THR A 32 -32.77 58.16 8.67
CA THR A 32 -31.56 57.34 8.76
C THR A 32 -31.76 55.91 8.26
N GLU A 33 -32.91 55.30 8.54
CA GLU A 33 -33.26 53.96 8.08
C GLU A 33 -33.57 53.96 6.58
N LEU A 34 -34.17 55.05 6.08
CA LEU A 34 -34.39 55.25 4.64
C LEU A 34 -33.07 55.42 3.87
N GLN A 35 -32.11 56.17 4.42
CA GLN A 35 -30.77 56.27 3.83
C GLN A 35 -30.05 54.91 3.80
N GLN A 36 -30.15 54.14 4.89
CA GLN A 36 -29.53 52.82 4.97
C GLN A 36 -30.17 51.82 3.98
N THR A 37 -31.50 51.84 3.81
CA THR A 37 -32.19 50.99 2.84
C THR A 37 -31.85 51.38 1.40
N LEU A 38 -31.79 52.68 1.09
CA LEU A 38 -31.35 53.17 -0.22
C LEU A 38 -29.92 52.71 -0.53
N GLU A 39 -29.00 52.82 0.44
CA GLU A 39 -27.62 52.37 0.29
C GLU A 39 -27.55 50.85 0.07
N ASN A 40 -28.34 50.07 0.80
CA ASN A 40 -28.42 48.62 0.63
C ASN A 40 -28.96 48.21 -0.74
N ILE A 41 -29.99 48.92 -1.24
CA ILE A 41 -30.53 48.71 -2.59
C ILE A 41 -29.50 49.08 -3.65
N ALA A 42 -28.77 50.18 -3.48
CA ALA A 42 -27.70 50.59 -4.38
C ALA A 42 -26.57 49.55 -4.44
N ARG A 43 -26.14 49.02 -3.28
CA ARG A 43 -25.16 47.93 -3.18
C ARG A 43 -25.67 46.66 -3.86
N SER A 44 -26.92 46.27 -3.62
CA SER A 44 -27.55 45.10 -4.25
C SER A 44 -27.60 45.24 -5.77
N ASN A 45 -28.01 46.40 -6.28
CA ASN A 45 -28.00 46.68 -7.72
C ASN A 45 -26.59 46.65 -8.32
N LEU A 46 -25.58 47.12 -7.61
CA LEU A 46 -24.18 47.01 -8.04
C LEU A 46 -23.75 45.53 -8.12
N LEU A 47 -24.08 44.73 -7.11
CA LEU A 47 -23.75 43.31 -7.09
C LEU A 47 -24.41 42.56 -8.25
N LEU A 48 -25.70 42.82 -8.50
CA LEU A 48 -26.42 42.23 -9.63
C LEU A 48 -25.83 42.64 -10.98
N LYS A 49 -25.36 43.89 -11.12
CA LYS A 49 -24.65 44.33 -12.34
C LYS A 49 -23.35 43.58 -12.54
N LEU A 50 -22.55 43.41 -11.49
CA LEU A 50 -21.29 42.66 -11.56
C LEU A 50 -21.53 41.17 -11.83
N GLU A 51 -22.55 40.59 -11.20
CA GLU A 51 -22.97 39.21 -11.45
C GLU A 51 -23.41 39.02 -12.91
N ASN A 52 -24.24 39.92 -13.43
CA ASN A 52 -24.64 39.90 -14.84
C ASN A 52 -23.44 40.03 -15.77
N ASP A 53 -22.52 40.95 -15.50
CA ASP A 53 -21.30 41.13 -16.31
C ASP A 53 -20.40 39.87 -16.33
N VAL A 54 -20.29 39.16 -15.19
CA VAL A 54 -19.60 37.86 -15.14
C VAL A 54 -20.31 36.83 -16.01
N PHE A 55 -21.64 36.75 -15.94
CA PHE A 55 -22.39 35.79 -16.75
C PHE A 55 -22.41 36.13 -18.24
N GLU A 56 -22.49 37.41 -18.58
CA GLU A 56 -22.39 37.87 -19.97
C GLU A 56 -21.03 37.54 -20.55
N ARG A 57 -19.92 37.77 -19.82
CA ARG A 57 -18.57 37.38 -20.25
C ARG A 57 -18.42 35.87 -20.42
N TYR A 58 -18.98 35.10 -19.49
CA TYR A 58 -18.99 33.64 -19.60
C TYR A 58 -19.77 33.16 -20.84
N LEU A 59 -20.99 33.66 -21.03
CA LEU A 59 -21.85 33.30 -22.16
C LEU A 59 -21.26 33.76 -23.49
N ALA A 60 -20.68 34.96 -23.55
CA ALA A 60 -20.03 35.47 -24.75
C ALA A 60 -18.89 34.55 -25.25
N ARG A 61 -18.19 33.87 -24.33
CA ARG A 61 -17.11 32.92 -24.68
C ARG A 61 -17.58 31.51 -24.98
N ARG A 62 -18.67 31.05 -24.36
CA ARG A 62 -19.15 29.66 -24.48
C ARG A 62 -20.29 29.53 -25.48
N ASP A 63 -21.32 30.36 -25.35
CA ASP A 63 -22.58 30.28 -26.11
C ASP A 63 -23.10 31.69 -26.49
N PRO A 64 -22.53 32.33 -27.53
CA PRO A 64 -22.92 33.69 -27.93
C PRO A 64 -24.38 33.79 -28.40
N GLU A 65 -24.94 32.71 -28.96
CA GLU A 65 -26.34 32.63 -29.42
C GLU A 65 -27.36 32.79 -28.27
N ASN A 66 -27.00 32.30 -27.08
CA ASN A 66 -27.84 32.43 -25.88
C ASN A 66 -27.90 33.89 -25.42
N LEU A 67 -26.79 34.62 -25.52
CA LEU A 67 -26.74 36.05 -25.19
C LEU A 67 -27.60 36.88 -26.16
N GLN A 68 -27.58 36.54 -27.46
CA GLN A 68 -28.41 37.20 -28.47
C GLN A 68 -29.91 36.94 -28.23
N THR A 69 -30.27 35.71 -27.86
CA THR A 69 -31.65 35.34 -27.50
C THR A 69 -32.12 36.09 -26.26
N ILE A 70 -31.29 36.19 -25.22
CA ILE A 70 -31.59 36.97 -24.00
C ILE A 70 -31.79 38.45 -24.33
N ALA A 71 -30.94 39.03 -25.18
CA ALA A 71 -31.08 40.42 -25.60
C ALA A 71 -32.39 40.69 -26.35
N GLN A 72 -32.81 39.80 -27.25
CA GLN A 72 -34.09 39.89 -27.96
C GLN A 72 -35.29 39.79 -27.01
N ILE A 73 -35.24 38.88 -26.03
CA ILE A 73 -36.29 38.76 -25.01
C ILE A 73 -36.39 40.04 -24.17
N LEU A 74 -35.25 40.60 -23.75
CA LEU A 74 -35.24 41.87 -23.00
C LEU A 74 -35.79 43.04 -23.82
N GLU A 75 -35.50 43.11 -25.12
CA GLU A 75 -36.08 44.12 -26.00
C GLU A 75 -37.61 43.99 -26.12
N THR A 76 -38.11 42.78 -26.32
CA THR A 76 -39.57 42.54 -26.40
C THR A 76 -40.26 42.89 -25.08
N ALA A 77 -39.67 42.54 -23.94
CA ALA A 77 -40.18 42.90 -22.62
C ALA A 77 -40.20 44.43 -22.40
N LYS A 78 -39.15 45.15 -22.82
CA LYS A 78 -39.09 46.62 -22.76
C LYS A 78 -40.18 47.27 -23.64
N ARG A 79 -40.49 46.69 -24.80
CA ARG A 79 -41.60 47.17 -25.66
C ARG A 79 -42.96 46.94 -24.98
N VAL A 80 -43.20 45.76 -24.41
CA VAL A 80 -44.45 45.45 -23.69
C VAL A 80 -44.64 46.36 -22.47
N GLN A 81 -43.57 46.67 -21.73
CA GLN A 81 -43.63 47.56 -20.56
C GLN A 81 -43.91 49.02 -20.94
N LYS A 82 -43.50 49.48 -22.12
CA LYS A 82 -43.87 50.81 -22.66
C LYS A 82 -45.31 50.88 -23.17
N ILE A 83 -45.94 49.73 -23.47
CA ILE A 83 -47.30 49.64 -24.03
C ILE A 83 -48.36 49.47 -22.94
N ALA A 84 -47.98 49.24 -21.67
CA ALA A 84 -48.91 49.20 -20.55
C ALA A 84 -49.03 50.59 -19.88
N PRO A 85 -50.08 51.39 -20.16
CA PRO A 85 -50.37 52.57 -19.37
C PRO A 85 -51.05 52.14 -18.06
N GLN A 86 -50.92 52.99 -17.05
CA GLN A 86 -51.57 52.86 -15.76
C GLN A 86 -53.08 52.63 -15.90
N SER A 87 -53.57 51.46 -15.49
CA SER A 87 -54.98 51.24 -15.19
C SER A 87 -55.13 51.08 -13.69
N HIS A 88 -55.21 52.20 -12.99
CA HIS A 88 -55.84 52.28 -11.68
C HIS A 88 -57.36 52.23 -11.88
N SER A 89 -58.05 51.26 -11.27
CA SER A 89 -59.29 51.49 -10.49
C SER A 89 -59.99 50.17 -10.13
N HIS A 90 -60.36 50.11 -8.86
CA HIS A 90 -61.30 49.22 -8.18
C HIS A 90 -62.47 48.71 -9.02
N VAL A 91 -62.69 47.39 -9.05
CA VAL A 91 -63.97 46.74 -8.67
C VAL A 91 -63.68 45.28 -8.30
N SER A 92 -64.07 44.85 -7.10
CA SER A 92 -64.10 43.44 -6.70
C SER A 92 -65.35 42.76 -7.27
N PRO A 93 -65.28 41.48 -7.65
CA PRO A 93 -66.43 40.59 -7.55
C PRO A 93 -66.11 39.44 -6.61
N VAL A 94 -66.86 39.41 -5.50
CA VAL A 94 -67.07 38.22 -4.69
C VAL A 94 -67.86 37.21 -5.53
N MET A 95 -67.34 36.00 -5.72
CA MET A 95 -68.16 34.79 -5.84
C MET A 95 -67.43 33.61 -5.19
N SER A 96 -68.08 33.02 -4.20
CA SER A 96 -67.66 31.83 -3.48
C SER A 96 -68.39 30.60 -4.04
N VAL A 97 -67.66 29.53 -4.38
CA VAL A 97 -68.14 28.13 -4.46
C VAL A 97 -66.90 27.26 -4.20
N SER A 98 -66.67 26.70 -3.01
CA SER A 98 -67.22 25.47 -2.40
C SER A 98 -66.84 24.14 -3.08
N GLY A 99 -66.17 23.26 -2.31
CA GLY A 99 -65.92 21.84 -2.55
C GLY A 99 -64.63 21.53 -3.34
N SER A 100 -63.78 20.55 -3.01
CA SER A 100 -63.73 19.54 -1.96
C SER A 100 -62.38 18.80 -2.04
N PHE A 101 -61.87 18.42 -0.87
CA PHE A 101 -60.92 17.38 -0.45
C PHE A 101 -60.35 16.30 -1.41
N MET A 102 -59.23 15.75 -0.90
CA MET A 102 -58.58 14.43 -1.13
C MET A 102 -57.47 14.41 -2.20
N ASN A 103 -56.31 13.74 -2.07
CA ASN A 103 -55.51 13.10 -1.00
C ASN A 103 -54.25 12.49 -1.72
N VAL A 104 -53.10 12.31 -1.02
CA VAL A 104 -52.13 11.17 -1.18
C VAL A 104 -51.30 11.11 -2.49
N ARG A 105 -49.99 10.81 -2.60
CA ARG A 105 -48.84 10.28 -1.81
C ARG A 105 -47.57 10.77 -2.55
N ASP A 106 -46.48 11.13 -1.88
CA ASP A 106 -45.33 10.29 -1.47
C ASP A 106 -44.65 9.47 -2.58
N GLY A 107 -43.32 9.58 -2.68
CA GLY A 107 -42.48 8.77 -3.57
C GLY A 107 -41.18 9.45 -4.03
N ASP A 108 -40.14 9.32 -3.20
CA ASP A 108 -38.73 9.54 -3.58
C ASP A 108 -38.32 8.67 -4.78
N THR A 109 -37.63 9.26 -5.77
CA THR A 109 -36.58 8.53 -6.50
C THR A 109 -35.60 9.49 -7.20
N GLU A 110 -34.32 9.31 -6.88
CA GLU A 110 -33.18 9.83 -7.61
C GLU A 110 -33.20 9.39 -9.08
N SER A 111 -32.81 10.29 -10.00
CA SER A 111 -32.27 9.84 -11.29
C SER A 111 -31.19 10.79 -11.81
N VAL A 112 -30.03 10.16 -12.00
CA VAL A 112 -28.86 10.60 -12.76
C VAL A 112 -29.26 10.87 -14.20
N VAL A 113 -28.87 12.02 -14.76
CA VAL A 113 -28.92 12.25 -16.21
C VAL A 113 -27.59 12.82 -16.70
N SER A 114 -26.86 11.93 -17.38
CA SER A 114 -25.86 12.22 -18.40
C SER A 114 -26.51 12.90 -19.61
N ILE A 115 -25.92 13.97 -20.15
CA ILE A 115 -26.30 14.51 -21.46
C ILE A 115 -25.16 14.27 -22.44
N GLN A 116 -25.36 13.23 -23.23
CA GLN A 116 -24.64 12.93 -24.45
C GLN A 116 -25.20 13.83 -25.56
N SER A 117 -24.29 14.46 -26.30
CA SER A 117 -24.57 15.34 -27.42
C SER A 117 -25.22 14.55 -28.57
N GLY A 118 -26.38 15.00 -29.03
CA GLY A 118 -27.15 14.38 -30.11
C GLY A 118 -27.86 15.45 -30.93
N SER A 119 -27.36 15.65 -32.14
CA SER A 119 -27.90 16.49 -33.21
C SER A 119 -29.28 16.01 -33.67
N GLN A 120 -30.26 16.91 -33.76
CA GLN A 120 -31.37 16.75 -34.71
C GLN A 120 -31.96 18.11 -35.11
N ARG A 121 -31.92 18.37 -36.42
CA ARG A 121 -32.62 19.46 -37.11
C ARG A 121 -34.13 19.18 -37.09
N VAL A 122 -34.94 20.18 -36.74
CA VAL A 122 -36.34 20.29 -37.18
C VAL A 122 -36.67 21.76 -37.48
N THR A 123 -37.27 21.98 -38.64
CA THR A 123 -37.74 23.24 -39.25
C THR A 123 -38.86 23.96 -38.48
N PRO A 124 -39.09 25.26 -38.73
CA PRO A 124 -39.87 26.14 -37.86
C PRO A 124 -41.37 26.07 -38.16
N SER A 125 -42.21 26.11 -37.13
CA SER A 125 -43.64 26.40 -37.28
C SER A 125 -44.07 27.46 -36.27
N LEU A 126 -44.87 28.38 -36.78
CA LEU A 126 -45.24 29.66 -36.22
C LEU A 126 -46.32 29.53 -35.13
N LEU A 127 -46.22 30.42 -34.14
CA LEU A 127 -47.32 30.91 -33.31
C LEU A 127 -48.09 29.86 -32.50
N THR A 128 -47.57 29.60 -31.31
CA THR A 128 -48.43 29.46 -30.14
C THR A 128 -47.75 30.17 -28.99
N SER A 129 -48.34 31.28 -28.57
CA SER A 129 -47.95 32.07 -27.40
C SER A 129 -48.11 31.22 -26.14
N ARG A 130 -47.11 30.39 -25.85
CA ARG A 130 -46.98 29.72 -24.57
C ARG A 130 -46.37 30.72 -23.62
N THR A 131 -47.18 31.17 -22.66
CA THR A 131 -46.73 31.93 -21.49
C THR A 131 -45.43 31.32 -20.94
N PRO A 132 -44.42 32.13 -20.58
CA PRO A 132 -43.14 31.60 -20.12
C PRO A 132 -43.40 30.85 -18.82
N ARG A 133 -43.46 29.52 -18.91
CA ARG A 133 -43.44 28.62 -17.75
C ARG A 133 -42.20 28.98 -16.95
N VAL A 134 -42.45 29.49 -15.74
CA VAL A 134 -41.56 29.51 -14.56
C VAL A 134 -40.10 29.30 -14.94
N GLY A 135 -39.38 30.40 -15.13
CA GLY A 135 -37.98 30.39 -15.55
C GLY A 135 -37.19 29.38 -14.74
N THR A 136 -36.54 28.44 -15.43
CA THR A 136 -35.57 27.52 -14.84
C THR A 136 -34.48 28.37 -14.24
N LYS A 137 -34.60 28.70 -12.95
CA LYS A 137 -33.59 29.45 -12.22
C LYS A 137 -32.31 28.66 -12.38
N ILE A 138 -31.26 29.28 -12.93
CA ILE A 138 -29.93 28.67 -13.03
C ILE A 138 -29.61 28.10 -11.64
N THR A 139 -29.32 26.80 -11.58
CA THR A 139 -29.04 26.15 -10.29
C THR A 139 -27.84 26.85 -9.66
N TYR A 140 -27.85 27.03 -8.34
CA TYR A 140 -26.77 27.70 -7.62
C TYR A 140 -25.39 27.07 -7.91
N ALA A 141 -25.36 25.74 -8.08
CA ALA A 141 -24.16 25.01 -8.53
C ALA A 141 -23.64 25.50 -9.90
N CYS A 142 -24.52 25.68 -10.88
CA CYS A 142 -24.16 26.17 -12.22
C CYS A 142 -23.68 27.64 -12.16
N ARG A 143 -24.32 28.50 -11.34
CA ARG A 143 -23.82 29.88 -11.11
C ARG A 143 -22.40 29.89 -10.53
N ILE A 144 -22.14 29.07 -9.51
CA ILE A 144 -20.81 28.94 -8.91
C ILE A 144 -19.80 28.46 -9.94
N GLU A 145 -20.17 27.48 -10.77
CA GLU A 145 -19.29 26.97 -11.83
C GLU A 145 -18.96 28.05 -12.85
N MET A 146 -19.95 28.79 -13.35
CA MET A 146 -19.76 29.93 -14.26
C MET A 146 -18.82 30.98 -13.66
N VAL A 147 -19.07 31.41 -12.43
CA VAL A 147 -18.21 32.39 -11.74
C VAL A 147 -16.79 31.86 -11.58
N ASN A 148 -16.61 30.61 -11.16
CA ASN A 148 -15.29 30.01 -10.99
C ASN A 148 -14.54 29.86 -12.32
N THR A 149 -15.23 29.55 -13.41
CA THR A 149 -14.60 29.51 -14.75
C THR A 149 -14.17 30.90 -15.20
N GLU A 150 -14.99 31.93 -14.98
CA GLU A 150 -14.67 33.32 -15.30
C GLU A 150 -13.46 33.79 -14.51
N ILE A 151 -13.42 33.51 -13.19
CA ILE A 151 -12.28 33.82 -12.33
C ILE A 151 -11.00 33.18 -12.88
N ARG A 152 -11.04 31.91 -13.32
CA ARG A 152 -9.87 31.22 -13.89
C ARG A 152 -9.39 31.86 -15.20
N GLU A 153 -10.31 32.25 -16.08
CA GLU A 153 -9.93 32.92 -17.34
C GLU A 153 -9.39 34.33 -17.07
N LEU A 154 -9.99 35.10 -16.17
CA LEU A 154 -9.47 36.42 -15.78
C LEU A 154 -8.08 36.32 -15.15
N GLN A 155 -7.84 35.33 -14.30
CA GLN A 155 -6.50 35.06 -13.74
C GLN A 155 -5.49 34.75 -14.86
N LYS A 156 -5.87 33.95 -15.85
CA LYS A 156 -5.02 33.60 -16.98
C LYS A 156 -4.72 34.81 -17.87
N GLU A 157 -5.71 35.65 -18.15
CA GLU A 157 -5.52 36.90 -18.89
C GLU A 157 -4.62 37.88 -18.15
N LEU A 158 -4.80 38.01 -16.83
CA LEU A 158 -3.94 38.83 -15.97
C LEU A 158 -2.48 38.39 -16.04
N ILE A 159 -2.21 37.09 -15.92
CA ILE A 159 -0.85 36.53 -16.02
C ILE A 159 -0.25 36.81 -17.40
N LYS A 160 -1.04 36.63 -18.48
CA LYS A 160 -0.57 36.95 -19.84
C LYS A 160 -0.24 38.43 -19.99
N LEU A 161 -1.10 39.31 -19.48
CA LEU A 161 -0.90 40.75 -19.54
C LEU A 161 0.37 41.16 -18.78
N GLU A 162 0.59 40.61 -17.58
CA GLU A 162 1.80 40.82 -16.79
C GLU A 162 3.06 40.33 -17.52
N GLN A 163 3.01 39.16 -18.15
CA GLN A 163 4.12 38.65 -18.95
C GLN A 163 4.41 39.54 -20.16
N MET A 164 3.38 40.09 -20.81
CA MET A 164 3.54 41.00 -21.95
C MET A 164 4.07 42.37 -21.51
N SER A 165 3.56 42.92 -20.41
CA SER A 165 4.02 44.20 -19.87
C SER A 165 5.47 44.11 -19.39
N THR A 166 5.85 43.06 -18.67
CA THR A 166 7.24 42.85 -18.22
C THR A 166 8.20 42.68 -19.39
N LYS A 167 7.82 41.96 -20.45
CA LYS A 167 8.61 41.89 -21.69
C LYS A 167 8.77 43.27 -22.33
N LYS A 168 7.69 44.04 -22.42
CA LYS A 168 7.72 45.39 -23.01
C LYS A 168 8.59 46.34 -22.19
N ILE A 169 8.49 46.32 -20.87
CA ILE A 169 9.33 47.11 -19.96
C ILE A 169 10.81 46.77 -20.17
N LYS A 170 11.16 45.48 -20.22
CA LYS A 170 12.55 45.05 -20.48
C LYS A 170 13.05 45.54 -21.84
N TYR A 171 12.21 45.47 -22.87
CA TYR A 171 12.54 45.95 -24.21
C TYR A 171 12.75 47.47 -24.25
N MET A 172 11.83 48.26 -23.69
CA MET A 172 11.99 49.73 -23.66
C MET A 172 13.21 50.13 -22.83
N ARG A 173 13.50 49.43 -21.73
CA ARG A 173 14.73 49.67 -20.95
C ARG A 173 15.99 49.40 -21.77
N ALA A 174 16.03 48.30 -22.52
CA ALA A 174 17.16 48.01 -23.41
C ALA A 174 17.32 49.07 -24.50
N GLN A 175 16.22 49.57 -25.09
CA GLN A 175 16.27 50.66 -26.07
C GLN A 175 16.80 51.97 -25.46
N ILE A 176 16.38 52.32 -24.24
CA ILE A 176 16.89 53.49 -23.55
C ILE A 176 18.39 53.35 -23.31
N GLU A 177 18.84 52.19 -22.81
CA GLU A 177 20.26 51.92 -22.56
C GLU A 177 21.09 51.98 -23.85
N GLU A 178 20.59 51.42 -24.95
CA GLU A 178 21.21 51.50 -26.28
C GLU A 178 21.32 52.94 -26.78
N ASN A 179 20.23 53.71 -26.70
CA ASN A 179 20.21 55.12 -27.09
C ASN A 179 21.18 55.95 -26.25
N GLU A 180 21.21 55.73 -24.93
CA GLU A 180 22.15 56.41 -24.04
C GLU A 180 23.62 56.06 -24.37
N MET A 181 23.92 54.80 -24.68
CA MET A 181 25.25 54.39 -25.16
C MET A 181 25.60 55.09 -26.48
N SER A 182 24.68 55.06 -27.45
CA SER A 182 24.86 55.69 -28.75
C SER A 182 25.11 57.20 -28.64
N ILE A 183 24.36 57.89 -27.78
CA ILE A 183 24.54 59.33 -27.53
C ILE A 183 25.92 59.58 -26.90
N ARG A 184 26.30 58.81 -25.88
CA ARG A 184 27.62 58.96 -25.23
C ARG A 184 28.77 58.74 -26.21
N GLU A 185 28.71 57.69 -27.02
CA GLU A 185 29.76 57.38 -28.01
C GLU A 185 29.83 58.44 -29.12
N THR A 186 28.69 58.94 -29.58
CA THR A 186 28.63 60.02 -30.59
C THR A 186 29.21 61.32 -30.03
N CYS A 187 28.83 61.72 -28.82
CA CYS A 187 29.37 62.92 -28.16
C CYS A 187 30.89 62.80 -27.95
N LYS A 188 31.37 61.65 -27.46
CA LYS A 188 32.80 61.40 -27.30
C LYS A 188 33.55 61.48 -28.63
N THR A 189 33.02 60.85 -29.68
CA THR A 189 33.62 60.89 -31.02
C THR A 189 33.66 62.33 -31.57
N ARG A 190 32.60 63.12 -31.34
CA ARG A 190 32.55 64.53 -31.71
C ARG A 190 33.62 65.34 -30.97
N GLU A 191 33.72 65.20 -29.65
CA GLU A 191 34.72 65.90 -28.84
C GLU A 191 36.15 65.53 -29.26
N GLU A 192 36.42 64.23 -29.50
CA GLU A 192 37.72 63.78 -30.01
C GLU A 192 38.03 64.33 -31.42
N PHE A 193 37.01 64.47 -32.28
CA PHE A 193 37.16 65.08 -33.59
C PHE A 193 37.46 66.58 -33.50
N GLU A 194 36.72 67.31 -32.68
CA GLU A 194 36.93 68.74 -32.43
C GLU A 194 38.35 68.98 -31.90
N GLU A 195 38.79 68.22 -30.89
CA GLU A 195 40.14 68.35 -30.33
C GLU A 195 41.24 67.96 -31.34
N LYS A 196 41.14 66.80 -31.99
CA LYS A 196 42.23 66.26 -32.82
C LYS A 196 42.31 66.90 -34.21
N VAL A 197 41.17 67.22 -34.82
CA VAL A 197 41.08 67.66 -36.23
C VAL A 197 40.85 69.16 -36.35
N ILE A 198 40.06 69.77 -35.47
CA ILE A 198 39.76 71.20 -35.54
C ILE A 198 40.80 71.99 -34.74
N GLU A 199 40.99 71.72 -33.45
CA GLU A 199 41.91 72.50 -32.62
C GLU A 199 43.38 72.21 -32.94
N LYS A 200 43.79 70.94 -32.89
CA LYS A 200 45.18 70.51 -33.14
C LYS A 200 45.49 70.29 -34.63
N GLY A 201 44.45 70.26 -35.46
CA GLY A 201 44.56 69.91 -36.86
C GLY A 201 44.82 71.08 -37.80
N ILE A 202 44.54 72.31 -37.41
CA ILE A 202 44.80 73.49 -38.25
C ILE A 202 46.31 73.70 -38.45
N ASP A 203 46.72 73.93 -39.69
CA ASP A 203 48.10 74.32 -39.98
C ASP A 203 48.33 75.78 -39.59
N SER A 204 49.34 76.03 -38.75
CA SER A 204 49.66 77.36 -38.22
C SER A 204 50.00 78.40 -39.29
N ILE A 205 50.40 77.95 -40.49
CA ILE A 205 50.79 78.80 -41.62
C ILE A 205 49.60 79.06 -42.57
N THR A 206 48.76 78.05 -42.81
CA THR A 206 47.70 78.11 -43.83
C THR A 206 46.31 78.38 -43.25
N GLY A 207 46.13 78.18 -41.94
CA GLY A 207 44.83 78.32 -41.25
C GLY A 207 43.77 77.32 -41.72
N LYS A 208 44.16 76.32 -42.53
CA LYS A 208 43.31 75.26 -43.08
C LYS A 208 43.67 73.92 -42.44
N ILE A 209 42.72 73.00 -42.43
CA ILE A 209 42.92 71.64 -41.93
C ILE A 209 43.48 70.78 -43.09
N PRO A 210 44.65 70.14 -42.94
CA PRO A 210 45.17 69.21 -43.93
C PRO A 210 44.28 67.98 -44.07
N ALA A 211 44.09 67.54 -45.32
CA ALA A 211 43.33 66.32 -45.61
C ALA A 211 43.93 65.08 -44.92
N GLU A 212 45.25 65.00 -44.78
CA GLU A 212 45.95 63.87 -44.14
C GLU A 212 45.55 63.71 -42.66
N LYS A 213 45.38 64.81 -41.92
CA LYS A 213 44.97 64.74 -40.51
C LYS A 213 43.53 64.23 -40.36
N PHE A 214 42.65 64.62 -41.28
CA PHE A 214 41.29 64.10 -41.33
C PHE A 214 41.27 62.59 -41.67
N ILE A 215 42.02 62.18 -42.70
CA ILE A 215 42.12 60.77 -43.11
C ILE A 215 42.63 59.91 -41.94
N ARG A 216 43.72 60.34 -41.29
CA ARG A 216 44.28 59.62 -40.13
C ARG A 216 43.30 59.47 -38.97
N PHE A 217 42.49 60.51 -38.70
CA PHE A 217 41.44 60.41 -37.69
C PHE A 217 40.38 59.36 -38.06
N ILE A 218 39.93 59.35 -39.32
CA ILE A 218 38.94 58.36 -39.80
C ILE A 218 39.52 56.94 -39.73
N GLU A 219 40.78 56.73 -40.12
CA GLU A 219 41.45 55.43 -40.01
C GLU A 219 41.56 54.95 -38.56
N GLU A 220 41.95 55.84 -37.63
CA GLU A 220 42.02 55.52 -36.21
C GLU A 220 40.63 55.21 -35.63
N TRP A 221 39.61 55.97 -36.02
CA TRP A 221 38.22 55.75 -35.61
C TRP A 221 37.64 54.44 -36.16
N LEU A 222 37.91 54.09 -37.42
CA LEU A 222 37.51 52.79 -37.97
C LEU A 222 38.18 51.63 -37.23
N LYS A 223 39.46 51.77 -36.86
CA LYS A 223 40.18 50.77 -36.08
C LYS A 223 39.61 50.57 -34.67
N THR A 224 39.14 51.65 -34.01
CA THR A 224 38.48 51.53 -32.71
C THR A 224 37.12 50.85 -32.84
N ILE A 225 36.34 51.17 -33.88
CA ILE A 225 35.08 50.48 -34.20
C ILE A 225 35.30 48.98 -34.44
N ASP A 226 36.29 48.60 -35.25
CA ASP A 226 36.58 47.18 -35.50
C ASP A 226 36.95 46.45 -34.20
N SER A 227 37.72 47.11 -33.33
CA SER A 227 38.09 46.57 -32.02
C SER A 227 36.86 46.39 -31.10
N THR A 228 35.92 47.34 -31.09
CA THR A 228 34.69 47.23 -30.29
C THR A 228 33.74 46.16 -30.84
N ILE A 229 33.65 46.02 -32.17
CA ILE A 229 32.88 44.95 -32.84
C ILE A 229 33.39 43.58 -32.40
N GLU A 230 34.70 43.34 -32.43
CA GLU A 230 35.28 42.06 -31.99
C GLU A 230 35.03 41.80 -30.49
N GLN A 231 35.14 42.83 -29.64
CA GLN A 231 34.78 42.71 -28.23
C GLN A 231 33.29 42.35 -28.03
N ILE A 232 32.38 42.98 -28.77
CA ILE A 232 30.95 42.67 -28.72
C ILE A 232 30.69 41.24 -29.21
N ARG A 233 31.35 40.78 -30.28
CA ARG A 233 31.25 39.39 -30.78
C ARG A 233 31.68 38.38 -29.72
N LEU A 234 32.79 38.63 -29.02
CA LEU A 234 33.27 37.77 -27.93
C LEU A 234 32.29 37.75 -26.74
N LYS A 235 31.79 38.91 -26.33
CA LYS A 235 30.75 39.03 -25.29
C LYS A 235 29.47 38.28 -25.68
N MET A 236 29.01 38.43 -26.92
CA MET A 236 27.84 37.74 -27.46
C MET A 236 28.02 36.21 -27.38
N THR A 237 29.19 35.71 -27.77
CA THR A 237 29.51 34.27 -27.71
C THR A 237 29.53 33.75 -26.27
N THR A 238 30.10 34.52 -25.35
CA THR A 238 30.12 34.21 -23.91
C THR A 238 28.71 34.15 -23.33
N ILE A 239 27.87 35.16 -23.57
CA ILE A 239 26.49 35.22 -23.09
C ILE A 239 25.66 34.07 -23.69
N LYS A 240 25.82 33.76 -24.99
CA LYS A 240 25.17 32.59 -25.61
C LYS A 240 25.56 31.29 -24.92
N SER A 241 26.83 31.11 -24.55
CA SER A 241 27.30 29.95 -23.79
C SER A 241 26.66 29.87 -22.39
N GLN A 242 26.61 30.99 -21.68
CA GLN A 242 25.97 31.09 -20.36
C GLN A 242 24.47 30.78 -20.44
N ILE A 243 23.75 31.31 -21.44
CA ILE A 243 22.33 31.00 -21.67
C ILE A 243 22.13 29.51 -21.90
N ARG A 244 22.97 28.86 -22.71
CA ARG A 244 22.90 27.40 -22.92
C ARG A 244 23.11 26.64 -21.62
N LYS A 245 24.11 27.02 -20.82
CA LYS A 245 24.38 26.41 -19.51
C LYS A 245 23.20 26.55 -18.55
N VAL A 246 22.62 27.74 -18.43
CA VAL A 246 21.47 27.99 -17.54
C VAL A 246 20.22 27.24 -18.03
N LYS A 247 19.98 27.19 -19.35
CA LYS A 247 18.88 26.40 -19.92
C LYS A 247 19.03 24.92 -19.59
N LEU A 248 20.23 24.37 -19.75
CA LEU A 248 20.51 22.97 -19.42
C LEU A 248 20.33 22.70 -17.92
N GLN A 249 20.82 23.58 -17.06
CA GLN A 249 20.60 23.48 -15.61
C GLN A 249 19.11 23.55 -15.23
N LEU A 250 18.34 24.41 -15.89
CA LEU A 250 16.90 24.49 -15.69
C LEU A 250 16.21 23.20 -16.15
N GLN A 251 16.63 22.63 -17.27
CA GLN A 251 16.10 21.36 -17.76
C GLN A 251 16.42 20.22 -16.78
N HIS A 252 17.67 20.08 -16.34
CA HIS A 252 18.05 19.08 -15.34
C HIS A 252 17.27 19.27 -14.03
N ARG A 253 17.06 20.51 -13.58
CA ARG A 253 16.25 20.80 -12.39
C ARG A 253 14.77 20.49 -12.59
N LYS A 254 14.23 20.69 -13.80
CA LYS A 254 12.87 20.29 -14.11
C LYS A 254 12.74 18.78 -14.12
N GLU A 255 13.65 18.05 -14.76
CA GLU A 255 13.65 16.59 -14.78
C GLU A 255 13.83 16.01 -13.36
N LEU A 256 14.75 16.54 -12.56
CA LEU A 256 14.94 16.15 -11.15
C LEU A 256 13.78 16.57 -10.24
N GLY A 257 13.19 17.74 -10.47
CA GLY A 257 12.10 18.30 -9.66
C GLY A 257 10.72 17.74 -10.05
N GLU A 258 10.54 17.30 -11.28
CA GLU A 258 9.36 16.58 -11.76
C GLU A 258 9.37 15.13 -11.27
N ALA A 259 10.55 14.55 -11.03
CA ALA A 259 10.71 13.24 -10.42
C ALA A 259 10.46 13.21 -8.89
N LEU A 260 10.46 14.35 -8.20
CA LEU A 260 10.35 14.42 -6.74
C LEU A 260 9.35 15.50 -6.31
N ARG A 261 8.06 15.22 -6.47
CA ARG A 261 7.02 16.07 -5.90
C ARG A 261 6.86 15.74 -4.40
N PRO A 262 6.49 16.72 -3.55
CA PRO A 262 6.15 16.47 -2.15
C PRO A 262 5.14 15.33 -1.96
N VAL A 263 4.19 15.21 -2.88
CA VAL A 263 3.18 14.14 -2.91
C VAL A 263 3.80 12.77 -3.12
N ASP A 264 4.89 12.67 -3.90
CA ASP A 264 5.58 11.39 -4.12
C ASP A 264 6.30 10.92 -2.84
N PHE A 265 6.81 11.85 -2.02
CA PHE A 265 7.36 11.54 -0.69
C PHE A 265 6.28 11.11 0.30
N GLU A 266 5.11 11.76 0.28
CA GLU A 266 3.96 11.36 1.10
C GLU A 266 3.44 9.99 0.68
N GLN A 267 3.34 9.72 -0.63
CA GLN A 267 2.98 8.42 -1.16
C GLN A 267 3.97 7.34 -0.71
N LEU A 268 5.28 7.58 -0.86
CA LEU A 268 6.31 6.65 -0.41
C LEU A 268 6.23 6.39 1.10
N ASN A 269 5.93 7.42 1.89
CA ASN A 269 5.75 7.27 3.34
C ASN A 269 4.51 6.42 3.67
N ILE A 270 3.40 6.61 2.95
CA ILE A 270 2.19 5.79 3.10
C ILE A 270 2.48 4.34 2.71
N GLU A 271 3.11 4.10 1.57
CA GLU A 271 3.48 2.77 1.09
C GLU A 271 4.42 2.05 2.07
N ASN A 272 5.39 2.77 2.62
CA ASN A 272 6.30 2.24 3.64
C ASN A 272 5.54 1.88 4.92
N GLN A 273 4.64 2.75 5.41
CA GLN A 273 3.78 2.43 6.56
C GLN A 273 2.87 1.22 6.31
N VAL A 274 2.34 1.06 5.09
CA VAL A 274 1.57 -0.14 4.70
C VAL A 274 2.46 -1.39 4.74
N CYS A 275 3.67 -1.32 4.19
CA CYS A 275 4.63 -2.43 4.21
C CYS A 275 5.00 -2.82 5.65
N ILE A 276 5.30 -1.85 6.51
CA ILE A 276 5.62 -2.09 7.93
C ILE A 276 4.46 -2.80 8.62
N ARG A 277 3.21 -2.35 8.41
CA ARG A 277 2.04 -3.00 8.99
C ARG A 277 1.87 -4.45 8.53
N GLU A 278 2.14 -4.73 7.26
CA GLU A 278 2.06 -6.10 6.72
C GLU A 278 3.20 -6.97 7.26
N ILE A 279 4.41 -6.43 7.39
CA ILE A 279 5.55 -7.10 8.05
C ILE A 279 5.18 -7.45 9.50
N ASP A 280 4.62 -6.51 10.26
CA ASP A 280 4.20 -6.75 11.64
C ASP A 280 3.12 -7.82 11.74
N LYS A 281 2.16 -7.83 10.80
CA LYS A 281 1.14 -8.88 10.72
C LYS A 281 1.77 -10.24 10.46
N LYS A 282 2.68 -10.35 9.49
CA LYS A 282 3.40 -11.60 9.17
C LYS A 282 4.27 -12.05 10.35
N ASN A 283 4.93 -11.13 11.05
CA ASN A 283 5.72 -11.42 12.25
C ASN A 283 4.86 -11.97 13.40
N ARG A 284 3.65 -11.42 13.61
CA ARG A 284 2.70 -11.99 14.59
C ARG A 284 2.30 -13.42 14.22
N TYR A 285 1.97 -13.68 12.96
CA TYR A 285 1.66 -15.05 12.50
C TYR A 285 2.85 -15.99 12.67
N LEU A 286 4.06 -15.55 12.34
CA LEU A 286 5.28 -16.33 12.52
C LEU A 286 5.52 -16.67 14.01
N LEU A 287 5.28 -15.71 14.91
CA LEU A 287 5.42 -15.92 16.34
C LEU A 287 4.42 -16.96 16.87
N GLU A 288 3.16 -16.87 16.45
CA GLU A 288 2.14 -17.87 16.80
C GLU A 288 2.51 -19.26 16.29
N MET A 289 3.00 -19.34 15.04
CA MET A 289 3.42 -20.62 14.48
C MET A 289 4.66 -21.19 15.20
N LYS A 290 5.59 -20.33 15.61
CA LYS A 290 6.75 -20.73 16.45
C LYS A 290 6.30 -21.25 17.82
N LYS A 291 5.28 -20.67 18.45
CA LYS A 291 4.69 -21.20 19.69
C LYS A 291 4.07 -22.59 19.46
N ILE A 292 3.34 -22.78 18.36
CA ILE A 292 2.76 -24.08 18.01
C ILE A 292 3.85 -25.12 17.80
N VAL A 293 4.89 -24.82 17.01
CA VAL A 293 6.04 -25.69 16.78
C VAL A 293 6.75 -26.01 18.10
N GLY A 294 6.96 -25.01 18.97
CA GLY A 294 7.53 -25.21 20.30
C GLY A 294 6.73 -26.19 21.16
N ARG A 295 5.39 -26.03 21.22
CA ARG A 295 4.51 -26.96 21.93
C ARG A 295 4.59 -28.39 21.39
N HIS A 296 4.58 -28.56 20.07
CA HIS A 296 4.69 -29.89 19.43
C HIS A 296 6.07 -30.51 19.65
N SER A 297 7.15 -29.72 19.63
CA SER A 297 8.51 -30.18 19.90
C SER A 297 8.65 -30.70 21.35
N ILE A 298 8.07 -29.98 22.32
CA ILE A 298 8.03 -30.41 23.72
C ILE A 298 7.23 -31.72 23.85
N ALA A 299 6.05 -31.81 23.21
CA ALA A 299 5.25 -33.02 23.21
C ALA A 299 5.99 -34.22 22.59
N LEU A 300 6.67 -34.00 21.46
CA LEU A 300 7.50 -35.01 20.80
C LEU A 300 8.64 -35.49 21.70
N THR A 301 9.31 -34.57 22.39
CA THR A 301 10.38 -34.90 23.34
C THR A 301 9.84 -35.76 24.48
N LYS A 302 8.69 -35.40 25.05
CA LYS A 302 8.02 -36.20 26.09
C LYS A 302 7.66 -37.61 25.61
N HIS A 303 7.15 -37.74 24.38
CA HIS A 303 6.86 -39.05 23.79
C HIS A 303 8.13 -39.87 23.54
N LYS A 304 9.22 -39.22 23.11
CA LYS A 304 10.53 -39.86 22.92
C LYS A 304 11.11 -40.37 24.23
N GLU A 305 11.03 -39.59 25.30
CA GLU A 305 11.44 -40.00 26.66
C GLU A 305 10.64 -41.23 27.13
N LYS A 306 9.31 -41.21 26.96
CA LYS A 306 8.46 -42.36 27.31
C LYS A 306 8.77 -43.60 26.47
N LEU A 307 9.07 -43.43 25.19
CA LEU A 307 9.49 -44.53 24.32
C LEU A 307 10.84 -45.10 24.77
N ASN A 308 11.81 -44.24 25.10
CA ASN A 308 13.11 -44.67 25.59
C ASN A 308 13.01 -45.43 26.91
N SER A 309 12.16 -44.98 27.84
CA SER A 309 11.95 -45.70 29.10
C SER A 309 11.30 -47.07 28.87
N LEU A 310 10.28 -47.16 28.03
CA LEU A 310 9.68 -48.42 27.60
C LEU A 310 10.70 -49.34 26.94
N MET A 311 11.56 -48.80 26.07
CA MET A 311 12.60 -49.57 25.39
C MET A 311 13.66 -50.09 26.37
N SER A 312 14.03 -49.31 27.39
CA SER A 312 14.87 -49.78 28.51
C SER A 312 14.23 -50.95 29.25
N ILE A 313 12.93 -50.83 29.60
CA ILE A 313 12.20 -51.90 30.28
C ILE A 313 12.14 -53.17 29.42
N VAL A 314 11.88 -53.04 28.12
CA VAL A 314 11.88 -54.18 27.18
C VAL A 314 13.25 -54.82 27.11
N ASN A 315 14.33 -54.04 27.07
CA ASN A 315 15.70 -54.57 27.07
C ASN A 315 16.03 -55.29 28.38
N ASP A 316 15.58 -54.77 29.54
CA ASP A 316 15.73 -55.42 30.85
C ASP A 316 14.94 -56.73 30.93
N ILE A 317 13.73 -56.77 30.40
CA ILE A 317 12.94 -58.00 30.32
C ILE A 317 13.63 -58.99 29.37
N ARG A 318 14.14 -58.53 28.24
CA ARG A 318 14.86 -59.37 27.27
C ARG A 318 16.13 -59.97 27.89
N SER A 319 16.89 -59.21 28.67
CA SER A 319 18.06 -59.72 29.38
C SER A 319 17.68 -60.73 30.47
N LYS A 320 16.61 -60.47 31.25
CA LYS A 320 16.04 -61.44 32.21
C LYS A 320 15.58 -62.73 31.54
N ILE A 321 14.90 -62.64 30.39
CA ILE A 321 14.48 -63.80 29.60
C ILE A 321 15.70 -64.59 29.13
N ALA A 322 16.74 -63.91 28.62
CA ALA A 322 17.97 -64.57 28.19
C ALA A 322 18.67 -65.29 29.36
N PHE A 323 18.76 -64.64 30.53
CA PHE A 323 19.28 -65.24 31.75
C PHE A 323 18.47 -66.48 32.16
N LYS A 324 17.14 -66.38 32.22
CA LYS A 324 16.26 -67.52 32.54
C LYS A 324 16.36 -68.64 31.52
N LYS A 325 16.49 -68.35 30.23
CA LYS A 325 16.76 -69.37 29.20
C LYS A 325 18.08 -70.08 29.45
N GLN A 326 19.15 -69.36 29.80
CA GLN A 326 20.43 -69.97 30.13
C GLN A 326 20.35 -70.85 31.40
N GLU A 327 19.62 -70.39 32.42
CA GLU A 327 19.34 -71.15 33.64
C GLU A 327 18.57 -72.45 33.33
N ILE A 328 17.55 -72.40 32.46
CA ILE A 328 16.82 -73.58 31.99
C ILE A 328 17.76 -74.57 31.29
N VAL A 329 18.64 -74.11 30.41
CA VAL A 329 19.61 -75.00 29.73
C VAL A 329 20.54 -75.69 30.73
N LYS A 330 21.02 -74.97 31.76
CA LYS A 330 21.84 -75.55 32.83
C LYS A 330 21.06 -76.62 33.60
N LEU A 331 19.84 -76.31 34.07
CA LEU A 331 18.99 -77.26 34.79
C LEU A 331 18.63 -78.48 33.94
N GLN A 332 18.41 -78.31 32.63
CA GLN A 332 18.20 -79.43 31.70
C GLN A 332 19.43 -80.34 31.61
N SER A 333 20.64 -79.76 31.53
CA SER A 333 21.88 -80.55 31.51
C SER A 333 22.11 -81.30 32.84
N GLU A 334 21.81 -80.67 33.97
CA GLU A 334 21.88 -81.28 35.30
C GLU A 334 20.84 -82.41 35.45
N LYS A 335 19.61 -82.20 34.97
CA LYS A 335 18.57 -83.24 34.91
C LYS A 335 19.05 -84.44 34.08
N VAL A 336 19.66 -84.21 32.92
CA VAL A 336 20.22 -85.30 32.09
C VAL A 336 21.32 -86.04 32.85
N ALA A 337 22.23 -85.33 33.52
CA ALA A 337 23.28 -85.93 34.34
C ALA A 337 22.71 -86.77 35.49
N MET A 338 21.74 -86.25 36.25
CA MET A 338 21.04 -87.01 37.28
C MET A 338 20.33 -88.25 36.72
N GLN A 339 19.70 -88.15 35.55
CA GLN A 339 19.04 -89.29 34.90
C GLN A 339 20.06 -90.39 34.54
N VAL A 340 21.28 -90.02 34.14
CA VAL A 340 22.37 -90.97 33.89
C VAL A 340 22.81 -91.64 35.19
N GLU A 341 22.98 -90.89 36.27
CA GLU A 341 23.33 -91.44 37.59
C GLU A 341 22.22 -92.35 38.15
N ILE A 342 20.94 -91.97 38.01
CA ILE A 342 19.79 -92.81 38.38
C ILE A 342 19.85 -94.13 37.60
N LYS A 343 20.03 -94.09 36.28
CA LYS A 343 20.15 -95.33 35.47
C LYS A 343 21.34 -96.19 35.90
N LYS A 344 22.46 -95.58 36.31
CA LYS A 344 23.63 -96.29 36.81
C LYS A 344 23.33 -96.95 38.15
N ALA A 345 22.68 -96.24 39.07
CA ALA A 345 22.23 -96.78 40.35
C ALA A 345 21.18 -97.89 40.17
N GLU A 346 20.23 -97.74 39.25
CA GLU A 346 19.25 -98.78 38.88
C GLU A 346 19.95 -100.03 38.32
N LYS A 347 20.96 -99.87 37.46
CA LYS A 347 21.79 -101.01 37.00
C LYS A 347 22.55 -101.68 38.14
N GLN A 348 23.11 -100.89 39.05
CA GLN A 348 23.77 -101.43 40.24
C GLN A 348 22.78 -102.20 41.11
N LEU A 349 21.59 -101.66 41.35
CA LEU A 349 20.52 -102.34 42.08
C LEU A 349 20.09 -103.64 41.40
N GLN A 350 19.88 -103.63 40.07
CA GLN A 350 19.58 -104.84 39.30
C GLN A 350 20.70 -105.87 39.41
N SER A 351 21.97 -105.45 39.39
CA SER A 351 23.09 -106.37 39.56
C SER A 351 23.13 -106.99 40.96
N VAL A 352 22.80 -106.23 42.01
CA VAL A 352 22.69 -106.74 43.38
C VAL A 352 21.51 -107.68 43.53
N MET A 353 20.36 -107.36 42.91
CA MET A 353 19.20 -108.25 42.88
C MET A 353 19.51 -109.56 42.15
N ALA A 354 20.17 -109.51 40.99
CA ALA A 354 20.62 -110.71 40.30
C ALA A 354 21.61 -111.52 41.14
N LEU A 355 22.53 -110.85 41.85
CA LEU A 355 23.44 -111.51 42.78
C LEU A 355 22.69 -112.17 43.95
N MET A 356 21.61 -111.55 44.45
CA MET A 356 20.75 -112.13 45.50
C MET A 356 19.93 -113.30 44.98
N ASP A 357 19.41 -113.24 43.74
CA ASP A 357 18.68 -114.34 43.10
C ASP A 357 19.61 -115.53 42.82
N ASP A 358 20.88 -115.30 42.45
CA ASP A 358 21.90 -116.32 42.29
C ASP A 358 22.42 -116.88 43.64
N PHE A 359 22.16 -116.17 44.76
CA PHE A 359 22.57 -116.57 46.10
C PHE A 359 21.50 -117.44 46.77
N ASP A 360 21.38 -118.68 46.31
CA ASP A 360 20.54 -119.68 46.97
C ASP A 360 21.28 -120.22 48.21
N VAL A 361 20.81 -119.84 49.40
CA VAL A 361 21.34 -120.33 50.69
C VAL A 361 20.80 -121.74 50.90
N PRO A 362 21.64 -122.81 50.85
CA PRO A 362 21.16 -124.17 50.99
C PRO A 362 20.50 -124.37 52.36
N ASP A 363 19.32 -124.98 52.37
CA ASP A 363 18.56 -125.26 53.59
C ASP A 363 19.40 -126.12 54.55
N VAL A 364 19.29 -125.85 55.85
CA VAL A 364 20.13 -126.42 56.92
C VAL A 364 20.11 -127.96 56.88
N ILE A 365 19.00 -128.54 56.43
CA ILE A 365 18.83 -129.98 56.25
C ILE A 365 19.75 -130.54 55.15
N ASP A 366 19.95 -129.84 54.04
CA ASP A 366 20.80 -130.29 52.93
C ASP A 366 22.29 -130.16 53.27
N PHE A 367 22.69 -129.14 54.04
CA PHE A 367 24.04 -129.10 54.62
C PHE A 367 24.30 -130.29 55.56
N ILE A 368 23.30 -130.71 56.33
CA ILE A 368 23.41 -131.88 57.21
C ILE A 368 23.51 -133.18 56.39
N LYS A 369 22.75 -133.34 55.30
CA LYS A 369 22.85 -134.50 54.38
C LYS A 369 24.25 -134.61 53.77
N ILE A 370 24.77 -133.52 53.20
CA ILE A 370 26.13 -133.47 52.64
C ILE A 370 27.18 -133.82 53.71
N ARG A 371 26.96 -133.39 54.95
CA ARG A 371 27.87 -133.72 56.07
C ARG A 371 27.81 -135.19 56.50
N ILE A 372 26.63 -135.82 56.44
CA ILE A 372 26.44 -137.26 56.70
C ILE A 372 27.12 -138.08 55.60
N GLU A 373 26.93 -137.73 54.32
CA GLU A 373 27.63 -138.38 53.19
C GLU A 373 29.15 -138.28 53.34
N LEU A 374 29.68 -137.13 53.75
CA LEU A 374 31.11 -136.95 54.01
C LEU A 374 31.61 -137.84 55.17
N GLN A 375 30.76 -138.07 56.18
CA GLN A 375 31.06 -138.99 57.29
C GLN A 375 31.02 -140.46 56.86
N GLU A 376 30.08 -140.85 56.00
CA GLU A 376 30.00 -142.20 55.43
C GLU A 376 31.18 -142.50 54.50
N LEU A 377 31.53 -141.57 53.59
CA LEU A 377 32.72 -141.69 52.76
C LEU A 377 34.00 -141.77 53.60
N ARG A 378 34.09 -141.03 54.71
CA ARG A 378 35.23 -141.15 55.65
C ARG A 378 35.27 -142.51 56.34
N LYS A 379 34.14 -143.12 56.68
CA LYS A 379 34.09 -144.49 57.22
C LYS A 379 34.53 -145.52 56.18
N ILE A 380 34.04 -145.41 54.95
CA ILE A 380 34.43 -146.28 53.82
C ILE A 380 35.93 -146.16 53.53
N HIS A 381 36.47 -144.94 53.50
CA HIS A 381 37.91 -144.70 53.33
C HIS A 381 38.73 -145.33 54.47
N LYS A 382 38.26 -145.23 55.72
CA LYS A 382 38.92 -145.89 56.87
C LYS A 382 38.91 -147.40 56.76
N GLN A 383 37.80 -147.98 56.28
CA GLN A 383 37.63 -149.42 56.11
C GLN A 383 38.50 -149.96 54.97
N LEU A 384 38.52 -149.30 53.81
CA LEU A 384 39.41 -149.62 52.69
C LEU A 384 40.89 -149.45 53.05
N SER A 385 41.24 -148.43 53.83
CA SER A 385 42.61 -148.24 54.32
C SER A 385 43.03 -149.34 55.31
N ARG A 386 42.09 -149.85 56.12
CA ARG A 386 42.30 -151.01 57.01
C ARG A 386 42.45 -152.31 56.21
N GLN A 387 41.66 -152.50 55.15
CA GLN A 387 41.76 -153.63 54.22
C GLN A 387 43.09 -153.61 53.44
N ARG A 388 43.54 -152.41 53.03
CA ARG A 388 44.87 -152.18 52.44
C ARG A 388 46.00 -152.52 53.41
N ASN A 389 45.87 -152.17 54.70
CA ASN A 389 46.86 -152.54 55.72
C ASN A 389 46.89 -154.05 55.99
N ILE A 390 45.75 -154.74 55.95
CA ILE A 390 45.68 -156.21 56.08
C ILE A 390 46.32 -156.90 54.86
N GLN A 391 46.11 -156.38 53.65
CA GLN A 391 46.81 -156.84 52.44
C GLN A 391 48.33 -156.55 52.50
N ARG A 392 48.73 -155.40 53.07
CA ARG A 392 50.14 -155.03 53.26
C ARG A 392 50.86 -155.91 54.30
N ILE A 393 50.18 -156.35 55.35
CA ILE A 393 50.73 -157.30 56.35
C ILE A 393 50.80 -158.73 55.78
N LYS A 394 49.82 -159.16 54.95
CA LYS A 394 49.90 -160.44 54.22
C LYS A 394 51.03 -160.51 53.18
N PHE A 395 51.49 -159.36 52.65
CA PHE A 395 52.58 -159.30 51.66
C PHE A 395 53.99 -159.24 52.28
N ASN A 396 54.13 -158.86 53.55
CA ASN A 396 55.40 -158.83 54.27
C ASN A 396 55.71 -160.10 55.09
N SER A 397 54.83 -161.10 55.08
CA SER A 397 55.02 -162.41 55.75
C SER A 397 55.44 -163.53 54.78
N ASN A 398 55.82 -163.20 53.55
CA ASN A 398 56.43 -164.12 52.57
C ASN A 398 57.60 -163.43 51.84
N ARG A 399 58.62 -163.05 52.62
CA ARG A 399 60.01 -163.10 52.20
C ARG A 399 60.95 -163.13 53.41
#